data_AF-A0A8J7C4T5-F1
#
_entry.id   AF-A0A8J7C4T5-F1
#
_cell.length_a   1.000
_cell.length_b   1.000
_cell.length_c   1.000
_cell.angle_alpha   90.00
_cell.angle_beta   90.00
_cell.angle_gamma   90.00
#
_symmetry.space_group_name_H-M   'P 1'
#
loop_
_entity.id
_entity.type
_entity.pdbx_description
1 polymer ?
#
loop_
_entity_poly.entity_id
_entity_poly.type
_entity_poly.pdbx_seq_one_letter_code
_entity_poly.pdbx_strand_id
1 'polypeptide(L)'
;YPIGEPDANSPVFVTTNFSLTYFIVGGEIENSGLSAWLVVPECEGMSVLTSWAAGKFSGAAVAKFCKEAGLEEKVNRREIIIPGYVAQISGDLEESLPGWSVLVGPQEAADLESFIKARLSQDLR
;
A
#
# COMPACT_ATOMS: atom_id res chain seq x y z
N TYR A 1 4.95 4.65 -6.81
CA TYR A 1 5.13 4.14 -8.18
C TYR A 1 3.78 3.89 -8.81
N PRO A 2 3.59 4.22 -10.09
CA PRO A 2 2.42 3.77 -10.83
C PRO A 2 2.58 2.28 -11.21
N ILE A 3 1.55 1.47 -10.96
CA ILE A 3 1.42 0.12 -11.51
C ILE A 3 0.31 0.19 -12.57
N GLY A 4 0.63 -0.19 -13.81
CA GLY A 4 -0.22 0.10 -14.96
C GLY A 4 -0.35 1.61 -15.21
N GLU A 5 -1.58 2.07 -15.46
CA GLU A 5 -1.92 3.47 -15.73
C GLU A 5 -2.90 4.00 -14.67
N PRO A 6 -2.44 4.28 -13.43
CA PRO A 6 -3.33 4.72 -12.36
C PRO A 6 -3.76 6.17 -12.54
N ASP A 7 -5.02 6.42 -12.19
CA ASP A 7 -5.64 7.74 -12.14
C ASP A 7 -5.89 8.19 -10.68
N ALA A 8 -6.64 9.28 -10.52
CA ALA A 8 -6.94 9.82 -9.20
C ALA A 8 -7.94 8.97 -8.37
N ASN A 9 -8.61 8.01 -8.96
CA ASN A 9 -9.55 7.12 -8.26
C ASN A 9 -8.95 5.72 -8.03
N SER A 10 -7.76 5.47 -8.58
CA SER A 10 -7.05 4.21 -8.45
C SER A 10 -6.62 3.96 -7.00
N PRO A 11 -6.71 2.72 -6.51
CA PRO A 11 -6.37 2.38 -5.13
C PRO A 11 -4.89 2.57 -4.83
N VAL A 12 -4.60 2.76 -3.55
CA VAL A 12 -3.24 2.94 -3.04
C VAL A 12 -2.84 1.71 -2.22
N PHE A 13 -1.76 1.03 -2.61
CA PHE A 13 -1.15 -0.06 -1.84
C PHE A 13 0.16 0.40 -1.23
N VAL A 14 0.55 -0.22 -0.11
CA VAL A 14 1.84 0.01 0.54
C VAL A 14 2.67 -1.27 0.55
N THR A 15 3.96 -1.16 0.22
CA THR A 15 4.96 -2.21 0.40
C THR A 15 6.30 -1.59 0.82
N THR A 16 7.41 -2.32 0.84
CA THR A 16 8.76 -1.78 1.15
C THR A 16 9.63 -1.66 -0.10
N ASN A 17 10.74 -0.92 0.02
CA ASN A 17 11.76 -0.80 -1.04
C ASN A 17 12.69 -2.03 -1.16
N PHE A 18 12.37 -3.16 -0.53
CA PHE A 18 13.07 -4.41 -0.82
C PHE A 18 12.65 -4.92 -2.19
N SER A 19 13.60 -5.00 -3.13
CA SER A 19 13.32 -5.28 -4.54
C SER A 19 12.42 -6.50 -4.76
N LEU A 20 12.67 -7.60 -4.05
CA LEU A 20 11.85 -8.81 -4.19
C LEU A 20 10.40 -8.58 -3.73
N THR A 21 10.20 -7.92 -2.59
CA THR A 21 8.86 -7.59 -2.10
C THR A 21 8.14 -6.63 -3.04
N TYR A 22 8.83 -5.61 -3.55
CA TYR A 22 8.29 -4.69 -4.54
C TYR A 22 7.79 -5.42 -5.79
N PHE A 23 8.64 -6.25 -6.41
CA PHE A 23 8.28 -6.94 -7.65
C PHE A 23 7.17 -7.96 -7.47
N ILE A 24 7.14 -8.68 -6.34
CA ILE A 24 6.05 -9.60 -6.04
C ILE A 24 4.72 -8.82 -5.91
N VAL A 25 4.68 -7.78 -5.07
CA VAL A 25 3.43 -7.02 -4.84
C VAL A 25 2.97 -6.30 -6.11
N GLY A 26 3.90 -5.63 -6.82
CA GLY A 26 3.59 -4.95 -8.08
C GLY A 26 3.10 -5.92 -9.16
N GLY A 27 3.71 -7.10 -9.26
CA GLY A 27 3.30 -8.15 -10.19
C GLY A 27 1.90 -8.69 -9.89
N GLU A 28 1.55 -8.92 -8.62
CA GLU A 28 0.22 -9.38 -8.26
C GLU A 28 -0.88 -8.33 -8.50
N ILE A 29 -0.57 -7.05 -8.29
CA ILE A 29 -1.46 -5.94 -8.65
C ILE A 29 -1.67 -5.92 -10.18
N GLU A 30 -0.59 -6.00 -10.96
CA GLU A 30 -0.68 -6.01 -12.43
C GLU A 30 -1.44 -7.24 -12.96
N ASN A 31 -1.17 -8.43 -12.41
CA ASN A 31 -1.85 -9.68 -12.76
C ASN A 31 -3.36 -9.63 -12.47
N SER A 32 -3.78 -8.84 -11.47
CA SER A 32 -5.20 -8.63 -11.18
C SER A 32 -5.93 -7.79 -12.23
N GLY A 33 -5.20 -7.13 -13.14
CA GLY A 33 -5.74 -6.22 -14.15
C GLY A 33 -6.09 -4.83 -13.61
N LEU A 34 -5.65 -4.50 -12.40
CA LEU A 34 -5.93 -3.24 -11.72
C LEU A 34 -4.76 -2.26 -11.87
N SER A 35 -5.03 -1.04 -12.32
CA SER A 35 -4.08 0.07 -12.20
C SER A 35 -4.09 0.60 -10.76
N ALA A 36 -2.92 0.84 -10.17
CA ALA A 36 -2.83 1.29 -8.78
C ALA A 36 -1.61 2.16 -8.49
N TRP A 37 -1.69 2.92 -7.39
CA TRP A 37 -0.54 3.59 -6.81
C TRP A 37 0.13 2.68 -5.78
N LEU A 38 1.41 2.38 -5.97
CA LEU A 38 2.22 1.62 -5.02
C LEU A 38 3.15 2.55 -4.22
N VAL A 39 2.86 2.73 -2.95
CA VAL A 39 3.65 3.48 -1.97
C VAL A 39 4.77 2.59 -1.45
N VAL A 40 6.00 3.11 -1.54
CA VAL A 40 7.23 2.35 -1.28
C VAL A 40 8.16 3.24 -0.45
N PRO A 41 7.93 3.35 0.87
CA PRO A 41 8.80 4.12 1.75
C PRO A 41 10.18 3.46 1.84
N GLU A 42 11.18 4.29 2.12
CA GLU A 42 12.56 3.85 2.34
C GLU A 42 12.65 2.97 3.60
N CYS A 43 13.08 1.73 3.42
CA CYS A 43 13.15 0.70 4.47
C CYS A 43 14.52 0.00 4.48
N GLU A 44 15.56 0.64 3.94
CA GLU A 44 16.93 0.14 3.81
C GLU A 44 17.00 -1.20 3.07
N GLY A 45 16.08 -1.43 2.13
CA GLY A 45 16.00 -2.67 1.37
C GLY A 45 15.55 -3.88 2.19
N MET A 46 14.92 -3.67 3.36
CA MET A 46 14.36 -4.74 4.19
C MET A 46 12.94 -5.13 3.78
N SER A 47 12.61 -6.41 3.91
CA SER A 47 11.24 -6.92 3.72
C SER A 47 10.28 -6.34 4.77
N VAL A 48 8.97 -6.42 4.52
CA VAL A 48 7.90 -5.85 5.37
C VAL A 48 8.08 -6.18 6.86
N LEU A 49 8.23 -7.47 7.20
CA LEU A 49 8.32 -7.88 8.60
C LEU A 49 9.65 -7.46 9.24
N THR A 50 10.75 -7.55 8.48
CA THR A 50 12.08 -7.15 8.97
C THR A 50 12.14 -5.65 9.21
N SER A 51 11.63 -4.82 8.29
CA SER A 51 11.61 -3.38 8.42
C SER A 51 10.66 -2.91 9.53
N TRP A 52 9.52 -3.57 9.70
CA TRP A 52 8.60 -3.33 10.82
C TRP A 52 9.27 -3.63 12.16
N ALA A 53 9.90 -4.81 12.30
CA ALA A 53 10.62 -5.19 13.52
C ALA A 53 11.81 -4.26 13.83
N ALA A 54 12.46 -3.71 12.80
CA ALA A 54 13.53 -2.73 12.93
C ALA A 54 13.04 -1.29 13.19
N GLY A 55 11.72 -1.06 13.26
CA GLY A 55 11.13 0.27 13.45
C GLY A 55 11.24 1.20 12.25
N LYS A 56 11.57 0.67 11.07
CA LYS A 56 11.70 1.40 9.80
C LYS A 56 10.39 1.46 9.01
N PHE A 57 9.48 0.53 9.27
CA PHE A 57 8.15 0.49 8.67
C PHE A 57 7.07 0.67 9.74
N SER A 58 6.51 1.87 9.82
CA SER A 58 5.48 2.27 10.78
C SER A 58 4.43 3.15 10.09
N GLY A 59 3.30 3.40 10.77
CA GLY A 59 2.26 4.29 10.25
C GLY A 59 2.80 5.70 10.01
N ALA A 60 3.56 6.25 10.96
CA ALA A 60 4.24 7.53 10.81
C ALA A 60 5.22 7.57 9.62
N ALA A 61 6.01 6.51 9.39
CA ALA A 61 6.97 6.45 8.29
C ALA A 61 6.27 6.41 6.92
N VAL A 62 5.21 5.59 6.81
CA VAL A 62 4.38 5.51 5.59
C VAL A 62 3.69 6.86 5.33
N ALA A 63 3.07 7.46 6.35
CA ALA A 63 2.40 8.75 6.24
C ALA A 63 3.33 9.87 5.80
N LYS A 64 4.53 9.93 6.40
CA LYS A 64 5.56 10.90 6.02
C LYS A 64 5.91 10.76 4.55
N PHE A 65 6.16 9.54 4.09
CA PHE A 65 6.47 9.28 2.68
C PHE A 65 5.31 9.67 1.75
N CYS A 66 4.05 9.37 2.10
CA CYS A 66 2.88 9.76 1.32
C CYS A 66 2.82 11.28 1.11
N LYS A 67 3.10 12.07 2.15
CA LYS A 67 3.14 13.54 2.10
C LYS A 67 4.30 14.04 1.23
N GLU A 68 5.50 13.51 1.44
CA GLU A 68 6.69 13.87 0.65
C GLU A 68 6.55 13.52 -0.84
N ALA A 69 5.86 12.41 -1.15
CA ALA A 69 5.59 11.97 -2.51
C ALA A 69 4.45 12.73 -3.21
N GLY A 70 3.79 13.66 -2.51
CA GLY A 70 2.62 14.40 -3.01
C GLY A 70 1.45 13.48 -3.35
N LEU A 71 1.25 12.40 -2.60
CA LEU A 71 0.20 11.42 -2.90
C LEU A 71 -1.20 12.02 -2.74
N GLU A 72 -1.40 12.90 -1.75
CA GLU A 72 -2.69 13.53 -1.47
C GLU A 72 -3.19 14.42 -2.63
N GLU A 73 -2.30 14.89 -3.49
CA GLU A 73 -2.63 15.67 -4.69
C GLU A 73 -2.90 14.78 -5.90
N LYS A 74 -2.53 13.50 -5.83
CA LYS A 74 -2.66 12.51 -6.92
C LYS A 74 -3.92 11.68 -6.81
N VAL A 75 -4.50 11.53 -5.61
CA VAL A 75 -5.67 10.67 -5.38
C VAL A 75 -6.81 11.42 -4.72
N ASN A 76 -8.03 11.11 -5.15
CA ASN A 76 -9.27 11.59 -4.55
C ASN A 76 -9.73 10.65 -3.42
N ARG A 77 -9.55 9.33 -3.62
CA ARG A 77 -9.92 8.31 -2.63
C ARG A 77 -8.81 8.23 -1.58
N ARG A 78 -9.09 8.72 -0.38
CA ARG A 78 -8.19 8.67 0.78
C ARG A 78 -8.26 7.29 1.45
N GLU A 79 -7.95 6.26 0.69
CA GLU A 79 -7.92 4.87 1.17
C GLU A 79 -6.57 4.26 0.86
N ILE A 80 -5.98 3.56 1.83
CA ILE A 80 -4.65 2.97 1.70
C ILE A 80 -4.65 1.53 2.21
N ILE A 81 -4.17 0.61 1.38
CA ILE A 81 -4.10 -0.82 1.67
C ILE A 81 -2.72 -1.15 2.21
N ILE A 82 -2.65 -1.67 3.44
CA ILE A 82 -1.40 -2.10 4.08
C ILE A 82 -1.24 -3.64 4.07
N PRO A 83 -0.02 -4.17 4.16
CA PRO A 83 0.20 -5.62 4.26
C PRO A 83 -0.41 -6.21 5.54
N GLY A 84 -0.99 -7.41 5.44
CA GLY A 84 -1.76 -8.02 6.53
C GLY A 84 -0.94 -8.33 7.78
N TYR A 85 0.33 -8.72 7.64
CA TYR A 85 1.19 -9.03 8.78
C TYR A 85 1.50 -7.82 9.67
N VAL A 86 1.30 -6.60 9.17
CA VAL A 86 1.57 -5.34 9.88
C VAL A 86 0.28 -4.57 10.15
N ALA A 87 -0.88 -5.23 10.20
CA ALA A 87 -2.19 -4.63 10.44
C ALA A 87 -2.23 -3.66 11.66
N GLN A 88 -1.41 -3.93 12.67
CA GLN A 88 -1.26 -3.10 13.87
C GLN A 88 -0.80 -1.65 13.60
N ILE A 89 -0.19 -1.35 12.45
CA ILE A 89 0.22 0.02 12.12
C ILE A 89 -0.96 0.90 11.66
N SER A 90 -2.13 0.31 11.43
CA SER A 90 -3.31 1.01 10.90
C SER A 90 -3.69 2.23 11.72
N GLY A 91 -3.79 2.10 13.05
CA GLY A 91 -4.15 3.22 13.93
C GLY A 91 -3.16 4.38 13.85
N ASP A 92 -1.86 4.10 13.93
CA ASP A 92 -0.79 5.11 13.80
C ASP A 92 -0.79 5.77 12.41
N LEU A 93 -1.12 5.01 11.37
CA LEU A 93 -1.23 5.52 10.00
C LEU A 93 -2.44 6.44 9.83
N GLU A 94 -3.62 6.09 10.35
CA GLU A 94 -4.82 6.94 10.31
C GLU A 94 -4.65 8.21 11.13
N GLU A 95 -3.98 8.14 12.28
CA GLU A 95 -3.62 9.32 13.08
C GLU A 95 -2.66 10.24 12.30
N SER A 96 -1.69 9.66 11.60
CA SER A 96 -0.68 10.40 10.83
C SER A 96 -1.21 10.93 9.48
N LEU A 97 -2.26 10.33 8.92
CA LEU A 97 -2.98 10.74 7.71
C LEU A 97 -4.46 11.00 8.03
N PRO A 98 -4.81 12.11 8.69
CA PRO A 98 -6.20 12.41 9.02
C PRO A 98 -7.11 12.41 7.78
N GLY A 99 -8.25 11.72 7.91
CA GLY A 99 -9.23 11.59 6.83
C GLY A 99 -8.89 10.49 5.81
N TRP A 100 -7.81 9.74 6.01
CA TRP A 100 -7.57 8.49 5.30
C TRP A 100 -8.15 7.30 6.06
N SER A 101 -8.68 6.33 5.29
CA SER A 101 -9.10 5.02 5.79
C SER A 101 -8.03 3.99 5.48
N VAL A 102 -7.65 3.17 6.46
CA VAL A 102 -6.71 2.08 6.24
C VAL A 102 -7.45 0.76 6.04
N LEU A 103 -7.19 0.10 4.92
CA LEU A 103 -7.62 -1.27 4.67
C LEU A 103 -6.46 -2.23 4.92
N VAL A 104 -6.74 -3.31 5.65
CA VAL A 104 -5.78 -4.38 5.85
C VAL A 104 -5.90 -5.37 4.70
N GLY A 105 -4.84 -5.48 3.90
CA GLY A 105 -4.73 -6.46 2.83
C GLY A 105 -4.38 -7.86 3.35
N PRO A 106 -4.14 -8.83 2.45
CA PRO A 106 -3.74 -10.17 2.83
C PRO A 106 -2.35 -10.20 3.46
N GLN A 107 -2.06 -11.30 4.17
CA GLN A 107 -0.74 -11.57 4.74
C GLN A 107 0.27 -11.97 3.64
N GLU A 108 -0.17 -12.81 2.71
CA GLU A 108 0.64 -13.26 1.58
C GLU A 108 0.28 -12.51 0.30
N ALA A 109 1.29 -12.14 -0.47
CA ALA A 109 1.06 -11.45 -1.74
C ALA A 109 0.32 -12.32 -2.77
N ALA A 110 0.47 -13.65 -2.71
CA ALA A 110 -0.25 -14.58 -3.59
C ALA A 110 -1.79 -14.49 -3.45
N ASP A 111 -2.29 -13.99 -2.33
CA ASP A 111 -3.72 -13.79 -2.11
C ASP A 111 -4.20 -12.40 -2.53
N LEU A 112 -3.30 -11.51 -2.96
CA LEU A 112 -3.60 -10.11 -3.30
C LEU A 112 -4.53 -10.01 -4.51
N GLU A 113 -4.30 -10.81 -5.54
CA GLU A 113 -5.16 -10.86 -6.72
C GLU A 113 -6.61 -11.16 -6.34
N SER A 114 -6.80 -12.20 -5.50
CA SER A 114 -8.12 -12.62 -5.03
C SER A 114 -8.77 -11.56 -4.13
N PHE A 115 -7.98 -10.92 -3.26
CA PHE A 115 -8.43 -9.82 -2.41
C PHE A 115 -8.94 -8.64 -3.25
N ILE A 116 -8.19 -8.23 -4.29
CA ILE A 116 -8.56 -7.13 -5.19
C ILE A 116 -9.90 -7.43 -5.87
N LYS A 117 -10.02 -8.62 -6.48
CA LYS A 117 -11.23 -9.04 -7.19
C LYS A 117 -12.46 -9.13 -6.29
N ALA A 118 -12.29 -9.57 -5.05
CA ALA A 118 -13.38 -9.71 -4.11
C ALA A 118 -13.81 -8.37 -3.48
N ARG A 119 -12.83 -7.54 -3.07
CA ARG A 119 -13.07 -6.39 -2.19
C ARG A 119 -13.05 -5.04 -2.89
N LEU A 120 -12.23 -4.87 -3.92
CA LEU A 120 -12.06 -3.58 -4.60
C LEU A 120 -12.90 -3.48 -5.88
N SER A 121 -13.10 -4.59 -6.60
CA SER A 121 -13.93 -4.60 -7.82
C SER A 121 -15.43 -4.36 -7.58
N GLN A 122 -15.90 -4.43 -6.32
CA GLN A 122 -17.27 -4.07 -5.96
C GLN A 122 -17.45 -2.56 -5.70
N ASP A 123 -16.38 -1.86 -5.31
CA ASP A 123 -16.39 -0.43 -4.98
C ASP A 123 -16.06 0.47 -6.20
N LEU A 124 -15.58 -0.12 -7.29
CA LEU A 124 -15.18 0.54 -8.54
C LEU A 124 -16.29 0.50 -9.64
N ARG A 125 -17.53 0.14 -9.28
CA ARG A 125 -18.71 0.14 -10.17
C ARG A 125 -19.65 1.30 -9.89
#